data_AF-A0A924V013-F1
#
_entry.id   AF-A0A924V013-F1
#
_cell.length_a   1.000
_cell.length_b   1.000
_cell.length_c   1.000
_cell.angle_alpha   90.00
_cell.angle_beta   90.00
_cell.angle_gamma   90.00
#
_symmetry.space_group_name_H-M   'P 1'
#
loop_
_entity.id
_entity.type
_entity.pdbx_description
1 polymer ?
#
loop_
_entity_poly.entity_id
_entity_poly.type
_entity_poly.pdbx_seq_one_letter_code
_entity_poly.pdbx_strand_id
1 'polypeptide(L)' 'VFEIPYGSVFRIQNGKIFKKIAVRTKRFECLEMSSGKTYLFNPNAEVELLKSS' A
#
# COMPACT_ATOMS: atom_id res chain seq x y z
N VAL A 1 -2.40 -16.77 0.42
CA VAL A 1 -2.64 -15.35 0.75
C VAL A 1 -1.33 -14.60 0.50
N PHE A 2 -1.29 -13.69 -0.47
CA PHE A 2 -0.08 -12.90 -0.76
C PHE A 2 -0.19 -11.59 0.01
N GLU A 3 0.58 -11.44 1.08
CA GLU A 3 0.62 -10.22 1.87
C GLU A 3 1.80 -9.35 1.43
N ILE A 4 1.55 -8.05 1.29
CA ILE A 4 2.58 -7.07 0.98
C ILE A 4 3.47 -6.86 2.22
N PRO A 5 4.81 -6.96 2.10
CA PRO A 5 5.69 -6.71 3.22
C PRO A 5 5.54 -5.29 3.77
N TYR A 6 5.83 -5.13 5.06
CA TYR A 6 5.90 -3.81 5.68
C TYR A 6 6.93 -2.94 4.98
N GLY A 7 6.59 -1.67 4.74
CA GLY A 7 7.49 -0.73 4.07
C GLY A 7 7.61 -0.91 2.56
N SER A 8 6.97 -1.93 1.97
CA SER A 8 6.94 -2.09 0.53
C SER A 8 6.07 -1.03 -0.14
N VAL A 9 6.48 -0.70 -1.36
CA VAL A 9 5.79 0.25 -2.23
C VAL A 9 5.00 -0.54 -3.27
N PHE A 10 3.77 -0.12 -3.53
CA PHE A 10 2.87 -0.76 -4.48
C PHE A 10 2.09 0.30 -5.27
N ARG A 11 1.66 -0.09 -6.46
CA ARG A 11 0.82 0.71 -7.35
C ARG A 11 -0.60 0.17 -7.33
N ILE A 12 -1.57 1.07 -7.31
CA ILE A 12 -2.99 0.72 -7.46
C ILE A 12 -3.42 0.93 -8.92
N GLN A 13 -4.58 0.40 -9.31
CA GLN A 13 -5.11 0.51 -10.67
C GLN A 13 -5.18 1.95 -11.21
N ASN A 14 -5.35 2.95 -10.33
CA ASN A 14 -5.34 4.37 -10.70
C ASN A 14 -3.92 4.94 -11.01
N GLY A 15 -2.90 4.10 -11.14
CA GLY A 15 -1.51 4.50 -11.37
C GLY A 15 -0.79 5.13 -10.17
N LYS A 16 -1.54 5.44 -9.10
CA LYS A 16 -1.00 6.02 -7.87
C LYS A 16 -0.15 5.03 -7.09
N ILE A 17 0.89 5.56 -6.44
CA ILE A 17 1.88 4.79 -5.70
C ILE A 17 1.69 5.00 -4.20
N PHE A 18 1.68 3.90 -3.46
CA PHE A 18 1.48 3.87 -2.02
C PHE A 18 2.57 3.04 -1.35
N LYS A 19 2.85 3.35 -0.09
CA LYS A 19 3.75 2.59 0.77
C LYS A 19 3.00 2.06 1.99
N LYS A 20 3.06 0.77 2.27
CA LYS A 20 2.47 0.19 3.50
C LYS A 20 3.29 0.64 4.71
N ILE A 21 2.66 1.35 5.64
CA ILE A 21 3.35 1.94 6.81
C ILE A 21 2.90 1.39 8.15
N ALA A 22 1.70 0.81 8.27
CA ALA A 22 1.23 0.17 9.50
C ALA A 22 0.02 -0.72 9.24
N VAL A 23 -0.32 -1.55 10.23
CA VAL A 23 -1.57 -2.33 10.29
C VAL A 23 -2.28 -1.94 11.58
N ARG A 24 -3.43 -1.26 11.51
CA ARG A 24 -4.08 -0.74 12.72
C ARG A 24 -5.10 -1.67 13.37
N THR A 25 -5.68 -2.63 12.63
CA THR A 25 -6.49 -3.74 13.17
C THR A 25 -6.76 -4.77 12.09
N LYS A 26 -7.54 -4.38 11.07
CA LYS A 26 -7.91 -5.17 9.88
C LYS A 26 -7.63 -4.42 8.57
N ARG A 27 -7.28 -3.14 8.67
CA ARG A 27 -6.97 -2.26 7.54
C ARG A 27 -5.48 -1.96 7.53
N PHE A 28 -4.95 -1.81 6.32
CA PHE A 28 -3.58 -1.41 6.08
C PHE A 28 -3.51 0.11 5.97
N GLU A 29 -2.68 0.73 6.79
CA GLU A 29 -2.36 2.15 6.69
C GLU A 29 -1.27 2.31 5.64
N CYS A 30 -1.54 3.10 4.61
CA CYS A 30 -0.64 3.30 3.49
C CYS A 30 -0.48 4.78 3.16
N LEU A 31 0.75 5.21 2.91
CA LEU A 31 1.10 6.58 2.57
C LEU A 31 1.14 6.73 1.04
N GLU A 32 0.42 7.69 0.49
CA GLU A 32 0.51 8.06 -0.92
C GLU A 32 1.84 8.79 -1.17
N MET A 33 2.72 8.21 -1.99
CA MET A 33 4.08 8.72 -2.21
C MET A 33 4.12 10.07 -2.93
N SER A 34 3.10 10.40 -3.73
CA SER A 34 3.04 11.66 -4.48
C SER A 34 2.51 12.84 -3.66
N SER A 35 1.61 12.60 -2.70
CA SER A 35 0.90 13.66 -1.97
C SER A 35 1.27 13.72 -0.48
N GLY A 36 1.88 12.66 0.06
CA GLY A 36 2.15 12.52 1.48
C GLY A 36 0.90 12.26 2.33
N LYS A 37 -0.26 12.01 1.72
CA LYS A 37 -1.50 11.71 2.45
C LYS A 37 -1.57 10.23 2.84
N THR A 38 -2.07 9.97 4.04
CA THR A 38 -2.31 8.62 4.56
C THR A 38 -3.71 8.12 4.22
N TYR A 39 -3.80 6.84 3.85
CA TYR A 39 -5.04 6.17 3.46
C TYR A 39 -5.15 4.81 4.15
N LEU A 40 -6.38 4.37 4.38
CA LEU A 40 -6.68 3.04 4.94
C LEU A 40 -7.19 2.12 3.83
N PHE A 41 -6.43 1.08 3.55
CA PHE A 41 -6.76 0.06 2.55
C PHE A 41 -7.44 -1.15 3.19
N ASN A 42 -8.41 -1.71 2.47
CA ASN A 42 -8.97 -3.01 2.81
C ASN A 42 -7.97 -4.12 2.47
N PRO A 43 -7.96 -5.23 3.22
CA PRO A 43 -6.99 -6.31 3.00
C PRO A 43 -7.17 -7.05 1.66
N ASN A 44 -8.37 -6.94 1.06
CA ASN A 44 -8.70 -7.53 -0.23
C ASN A 44 -8.42 -6.60 -1.42
N ALA A 45 -7.78 -5.44 -1.20
CA ALA A 45 -7.48 -4.50 -2.28
C ALA A 45 -6.47 -5.09 -3.26
N GLU A 46 -6.79 -5.05 -4.54
CA GLU A 46 -5.88 -5.48 -5.61
C GLU A 46 -4.83 -4.40 -5.87
N VAL A 47 -3.55 -4.78 -5.75
CA VAL A 47 -2.42 -3.86 -5.95
C VAL A 47 -1.24 -4.59 -6.58
N GLU A 48 -0.39 -3.84 -7.26
CA GLU A 48 0.79 -4.32 -7.94
C GLU A 48 2.04 -3.93 -7.12
N LEU A 49 2.79 -4.91 -6.63
CA LEU A 49 4.00 -4.65 -5.85
C LEU A 49 5.10 -4.08 -6.75
N LEU A 50 5.64 -2.91 -6.39
CA LEU A 50 6.79 -2.33 -7.08
C LEU A 50 8.05 -2.85 -6.38
N LYS A 51 8.78 -3.77 -7.02
CA LYS A 51 10.10 -4.18 -6.55
C LYS A 51 11.09 -3.08 -6.87
N SER A 52 11.69 -2.48 -5.85
CA SER A 52 12.93 -1.73 -5.97
C SER A 52 14.06 -2.76 -6.12
N SER A 53 14.59 -2.86 -7.34
CA SER A 53 15.73 -3.69 -7.72
C SER A 53 16.99 -3.39 -6.90
#